data_AF-A0A240TZJ3-F1
#
_entry.id   AF-A0A240TZJ3-F1
#
_cell.length_a   1.000
_cell.length_b   1.000
_cell.length_c   1.000
_cell.angle_alpha   90.00
_cell.angle_beta   90.00
_cell.angle_gamma   90.00
#
_symmetry.space_group_name_H-M   'P 1'
#
loop_
_entity.id
_entity.type
_entity.pdbx_description
1 polymer ?
#
loop_
_entity_poly.entity_id
_entity_poly.type
_entity_poly.pdbx_seq_one_letter_code
_entity_poly.pdbx_strand_id
1 'polypeptide(L)'
;MRIALSHRHTAALLFIAASAIGTSASAHTGAESHIHNSFLSGFAHPLFGLDHLAAMVAVGLWSALAARSAGRDLLWGPVGFAAMLLVGAVLGLEGVALPAVEPMIAASLLVTGLLVVSRLRVPGLAAALGVGAFAVFHGVAHGYELAGSDSAWLTLAGMLTATVLLHSAGLAAGWALRHRHVWLARAAGAGVAAFGGALLAQMA
;
A
#
# COMPACT_ATOMS: atom_id res chain seq x y z
N MET A 1 -0.04 0.13 -36.96
CA MET A 1 -0.36 1.23 -36.01
C MET A 1 0.73 1.27 -34.93
N ARG A 2 1.73 2.16 -35.07
CA ARG A 2 2.84 2.28 -34.11
C ARG A 2 2.39 3.16 -32.95
N ILE A 3 2.28 2.59 -31.75
CA ILE A 3 1.98 3.35 -30.53
C ILE A 3 3.30 4.02 -30.11
N ALA A 4 3.44 5.31 -30.44
CA ALA A 4 4.50 6.14 -29.90
C ALA A 4 4.19 6.43 -28.42
N LEU A 5 4.84 5.72 -27.51
CA LEU A 5 4.85 6.06 -26.09
C LEU A 5 5.74 7.29 -25.90
N SER A 6 5.22 8.33 -25.24
CA SER A 6 6.02 9.51 -24.92
C SER A 6 7.11 9.13 -23.90
N HIS A 7 8.29 9.74 -24.02
CA HIS A 7 9.48 9.50 -23.18
C HIS A 7 9.22 9.58 -21.66
N ARG A 8 8.13 10.26 -21.25
CA ARG A 8 7.73 10.44 -19.85
C ARG A 8 7.00 9.23 -19.27
N HIS A 9 6.33 8.42 -20.09
CA HIS A 9 5.59 7.23 -19.64
C HIS A 9 6.45 5.96 -19.67
N THR A 10 7.40 5.87 -20.59
CA THR A 10 8.43 4.82 -20.59
C THR A 10 9.37 4.97 -19.40
N ALA A 11 9.72 6.19 -19.00
CA ALA A 11 10.52 6.44 -17.80
C ALA A 11 9.85 5.95 -16.51
N ALA A 12 8.52 6.13 -16.37
CA ALA A 12 7.78 5.67 -15.18
C ALA A 12 7.67 4.13 -15.11
N LEU A 13 7.49 3.46 -16.25
CA LEU A 13 7.46 1.99 -16.34
C LEU A 13 8.85 1.36 -16.17
N LEU A 14 9.90 2.03 -16.67
CA LEU A 14 11.29 1.63 -16.46
C LEU A 14 11.74 1.85 -15.00
N PHE A 15 11.21 2.87 -14.31
CA PHE A 15 11.49 3.05 -12.88
C PHE A 15 10.94 1.89 -12.05
N ILE A 16 9.71 1.43 -12.35
CA ILE A 16 9.10 0.26 -11.69
C ILE A 16 9.89 -1.03 -11.98
N ALA A 17 10.42 -1.19 -13.20
CA ALA A 17 11.23 -2.36 -13.57
C ALA A 17 12.67 -2.32 -13.03
N ALA A 18 13.26 -1.14 -12.86
CA ALA A 18 14.63 -0.96 -12.38
C ALA A 18 14.77 -1.01 -10.84
N SER A 19 13.68 -0.83 -10.09
CA SER A 19 13.69 -0.94 -8.63
C SER A 19 13.70 -2.38 -8.10
N ALA A 20 13.74 -3.40 -8.99
CA ALA A 20 13.85 -4.81 -8.61
C ALA A 20 15.26 -5.24 -8.17
N ILE A 21 16.22 -4.31 -8.08
CA ILE A 21 17.54 -4.59 -7.53
C ILE A 21 17.51 -4.18 -6.05
N GLY A 22 17.23 -5.16 -5.19
CA GLY A 22 17.29 -4.98 -3.75
C GLY A 22 18.66 -4.46 -3.32
N THR A 23 18.66 -3.34 -2.60
CA THR A 23 19.82 -2.84 -1.89
C THR A 23 19.55 -2.94 -0.40
N SER A 24 20.08 -3.98 0.22
CA SER A 24 20.39 -3.96 1.65
C SER A 24 21.42 -2.87 1.89
N ALA A 25 20.98 -1.67 2.26
CA ALA A 25 21.86 -0.61 2.69
C ALA A 25 21.92 -0.62 4.23
N SER A 26 22.92 -1.33 4.76
CA SER A 26 23.38 -1.13 6.14
C SER A 26 24.13 0.20 6.21
N ALA A 27 23.71 1.09 7.10
CA ALA A 27 24.48 2.26 7.49
C ALA A 27 24.36 2.48 9.00
N HIS A 28 25.42 2.17 9.74
CA HIS A 28 25.61 2.56 11.13
C HIS A 28 26.13 4.00 11.22
N THR A 29 25.39 4.91 11.86
CA THR A 29 25.94 6.12 12.51
C THR A 29 25.05 6.63 13.66
N GLY A 30 25.69 6.90 14.81
CA GLY A 30 25.37 8.05 15.68
C GLY A 30 24.22 7.93 16.70
N ALA A 31 24.58 7.58 17.94
CA ALA A 31 23.72 7.40 19.11
C ALA A 31 23.07 8.68 19.70
N GLU A 32 22.88 9.74 18.91
CA GLU A 32 22.24 11.00 19.38
C GLU A 32 21.04 11.44 18.50
N SER A 33 20.66 10.64 17.49
CA SER A 33 19.62 10.99 16.49
C SER A 33 18.40 10.05 16.44
N HIS A 34 18.23 9.20 17.46
CA HIS A 34 17.25 8.10 17.46
C HIS A 34 15.80 8.55 17.22
N ILE A 35 15.39 9.73 17.70
CA ILE A 35 14.00 10.21 17.57
C ILE A 35 13.68 10.66 16.14
N HIS A 36 14.49 11.52 15.52
CA HIS A 36 14.27 11.93 14.12
C HIS A 36 14.42 10.76 13.13
N ASN A 37 15.34 9.84 13.40
CA ASN A 37 15.50 8.63 12.59
C ASN A 37 14.28 7.70 12.67
N SER A 38 13.51 7.72 13.77
CA SER A 38 12.35 6.85 13.95
C SER A 38 11.18 7.24 13.02
N PHE A 39 10.87 8.54 12.91
CA PHE A 39 9.88 9.01 11.91
C PHE A 39 10.31 8.65 10.49
N LEU A 40 11.58 8.95 10.15
CA LEU A 40 12.09 8.71 8.80
C LEU A 40 12.15 7.22 8.48
N SER A 41 12.49 6.38 9.45
CA SER A 41 12.45 4.92 9.33
C SER A 41 11.02 4.44 9.06
N GLY A 42 10.05 4.88 9.85
CA GLY A 42 8.64 4.56 9.63
C GLY A 42 8.12 5.05 8.29
N PHE A 43 8.53 6.25 7.86
CA PHE A 43 8.18 6.80 6.55
C PHE A 43 8.79 5.98 5.40
N ALA A 44 10.06 5.60 5.51
CA ALA A 44 10.77 4.80 4.52
C ALA A 44 10.19 3.38 4.42
N HIS A 45 9.65 2.84 5.51
CA HIS A 45 9.25 1.44 5.59
C HIS A 45 8.23 1.03 4.48
N PRO A 46 7.06 1.68 4.31
CA PRO A 46 6.13 1.33 3.22
C PRO A 46 6.65 1.61 1.81
N LEU A 47 7.68 2.46 1.67
CA LEU A 47 8.27 2.80 0.37
C LEU A 47 9.19 1.69 -0.13
N PHE A 48 9.86 0.98 0.79
CA PHE A 48 10.80 -0.09 0.46
C PHE A 48 10.25 -1.50 0.70
N GLY A 49 9.15 -1.65 1.47
CA GLY A 49 8.37 -2.88 1.53
C GLY A 49 7.53 -3.05 0.26
N LEU A 50 7.86 -4.01 -0.60
CA LEU A 50 7.17 -4.20 -1.89
C LEU A 50 5.70 -4.56 -1.73
N ASP A 51 5.37 -5.33 -0.71
CA ASP A 51 4.01 -5.70 -0.33
C ASP A 51 3.18 -4.47 0.08
N HIS A 52 3.75 -3.61 0.92
CA HIS A 52 3.15 -2.35 1.36
C HIS A 52 3.00 -1.39 0.19
N LEU A 53 4.08 -1.10 -0.54
CA LEU A 53 4.07 -0.23 -1.69
C LEU A 53 2.97 -0.63 -2.68
N ALA A 54 2.94 -1.92 -3.04
CA ALA A 54 1.96 -2.46 -3.98
C ALA A 54 0.52 -2.33 -3.45
N ALA A 55 0.26 -2.73 -2.20
CA ALA A 55 -1.06 -2.63 -1.59
C ALA A 55 -1.55 -1.17 -1.51
N MET A 56 -0.71 -0.27 -1.00
CA MET A 56 -1.06 1.13 -0.76
C MET A 56 -1.35 1.87 -2.08
N VAL A 57 -0.53 1.66 -3.10
CA VAL A 57 -0.75 2.23 -4.42
C VAL A 57 -1.98 1.61 -5.08
N ALA A 58 -2.19 0.29 -4.96
CA ALA A 58 -3.35 -0.40 -5.52
C ALA A 58 -4.67 0.09 -4.92
N VAL A 59 -4.74 0.35 -3.60
CA VAL A 59 -5.93 0.92 -2.95
C VAL A 59 -6.29 2.28 -3.55
N GLY A 60 -5.32 3.19 -3.68
CA GLY A 60 -5.52 4.50 -4.30
C GLY A 60 -5.95 4.37 -5.78
N LEU A 61 -5.23 3.54 -6.52
CA LEU A 61 -5.49 3.29 -7.94
C LEU A 61 -6.90 2.76 -8.18
N TRP A 62 -7.30 1.74 -7.42
CA TRP A 62 -8.65 1.18 -7.48
C TRP A 62 -9.70 2.23 -7.11
N SER A 63 -9.49 2.99 -6.04
CA SER A 63 -10.45 4.00 -5.59
C SER A 63 -10.77 5.02 -6.70
N ALA A 64 -9.75 5.50 -7.43
CA ALA A 64 -9.93 6.40 -8.56
C ALA A 64 -10.62 5.75 -9.77
N LEU A 65 -10.36 4.47 -10.03
CA LEU A 65 -10.99 3.73 -11.13
C LEU A 65 -12.46 3.39 -10.85
N ALA A 66 -12.78 3.10 -9.59
CA ALA A 66 -14.12 2.73 -9.14
C ALA A 66 -15.04 3.94 -8.92
N ALA A 67 -14.49 5.11 -8.57
CA ALA A 67 -15.26 6.31 -8.30
C ALA A 67 -16.07 6.81 -9.51
N ARG A 68 -17.26 7.35 -9.24
CA ARG A 68 -18.13 7.95 -10.27
C ARG A 68 -17.73 9.39 -10.57
N SER A 69 -17.37 10.15 -9.54
CA SER A 69 -17.05 11.58 -9.63
C SER A 69 -15.83 11.92 -8.75
N ALA A 70 -15.28 13.12 -8.94
CA ALA A 70 -14.14 13.64 -8.17
C ALA A 70 -14.58 14.14 -6.78
N GLY A 71 -15.08 13.25 -5.93
CA GLY A 71 -15.61 13.60 -4.62
C GLY A 71 -15.35 12.53 -3.56
N ARG A 72 -16.23 12.44 -2.57
CA ARG A 72 -16.12 11.51 -1.43
C ARG A 72 -15.89 10.05 -1.82
N ASP A 73 -16.38 9.65 -2.99
CA ASP A 73 -16.24 8.29 -3.52
C ASP A 73 -14.77 7.88 -3.66
N LEU A 74 -13.85 8.84 -3.87
CA LEU A 74 -12.42 8.62 -3.99
C LEU A 74 -11.74 8.30 -2.64
N LEU A 75 -12.36 8.66 -1.52
CA LEU A 75 -11.70 8.68 -0.23
C LEU A 75 -12.01 7.44 0.62
N TRP A 76 -13.10 6.72 0.34
CA TRP A 76 -13.52 5.59 1.15
C TRP A 76 -12.47 4.50 1.28
N GLY A 77 -11.85 4.08 0.17
CA GLY A 77 -10.77 3.09 0.19
C GLY A 77 -9.54 3.59 0.97
N PRO A 78 -8.90 4.70 0.53
CA PRO A 78 -7.73 5.25 1.18
C PRO A 78 -7.91 5.56 2.67
N VAL A 79 -8.99 6.24 3.04
CA VAL A 79 -9.24 6.63 4.44
C VAL A 79 -9.59 5.40 5.28
N GLY A 80 -10.40 4.48 4.75
CA GLY A 80 -10.74 3.23 5.44
C GLY A 80 -9.50 2.37 5.71
N PHE A 81 -8.62 2.24 4.71
CA PHE A 81 -7.36 1.52 4.86
C PHE A 81 -6.46 2.18 5.91
N ALA A 82 -6.17 3.48 5.79
CA ALA A 82 -5.28 4.18 6.72
C ALA A 82 -5.81 4.18 8.17
N ALA A 83 -7.12 4.38 8.35
CA ALA A 83 -7.74 4.35 9.67
C ALA A 83 -7.67 2.96 10.30
N MET A 84 -8.01 1.91 9.56
CA MET A 84 -7.97 0.54 10.08
C MET A 84 -6.54 0.00 10.25
N LEU A 85 -5.58 0.49 9.46
CA LEU A 85 -4.16 0.25 9.70
C LEU A 85 -3.73 0.84 11.04
N LEU A 86 -4.10 2.09 11.34
CA LEU A 86 -3.81 2.68 12.64
C LEU A 86 -4.47 1.89 13.77
N VAL A 87 -5.74 1.51 13.63
CA VAL A 87 -6.42 0.66 14.62
C VAL A 87 -5.66 -0.64 14.84
N GLY A 88 -5.26 -1.34 13.77
CA GLY A 88 -4.45 -2.55 13.85
C GLY A 88 -3.11 -2.31 14.55
N ALA A 89 -2.43 -1.20 14.24
CA ALA A 89 -1.16 -0.85 14.87
C ALA A 89 -1.30 -0.59 16.36
N VAL A 90 -2.37 0.09 16.80
CA VAL A 90 -2.65 0.23 18.23
C VAL A 90 -2.89 -1.13 18.88
N LEU A 91 -3.67 -2.02 18.26
CA LEU A 91 -3.88 -3.38 18.78
C LEU A 91 -2.56 -4.16 18.91
N GLY A 92 -1.68 -4.06 17.90
CA GLY A 92 -0.37 -4.70 17.93
C GLY A 92 0.54 -4.15 19.04
N LEU A 93 0.52 -2.83 19.29
CA LEU A 93 1.28 -2.22 20.38
C LEU A 93 0.83 -2.73 21.76
N GLU A 94 -0.46 -3.03 21.92
CA GLU A 94 -1.03 -3.65 23.12
C GLU A 94 -0.77 -5.18 23.19
N GLY A 95 0.01 -5.73 22.25
CA GLY A 95 0.39 -7.14 22.23
C GLY A 95 -0.68 -8.08 21.68
N VAL A 96 -1.71 -7.56 21.00
CA VAL A 96 -2.72 -8.41 20.35
C VAL A 96 -2.10 -9.15 19.17
N ALA A 97 -1.94 -10.47 19.31
CA ALA A 97 -1.52 -11.33 18.23
C ALA A 97 -2.73 -11.88 17.46
N LEU A 98 -2.76 -11.66 16.15
CA LEU A 98 -3.74 -12.30 15.26
C LEU A 98 -3.12 -13.51 14.56
N PRO A 99 -3.86 -14.61 14.36
CA PRO A 99 -3.40 -15.69 13.51
C PRO A 99 -3.36 -15.24 12.04
N ALA A 100 -2.55 -15.92 11.23
CA ALA A 100 -2.51 -15.76 9.78
C ALA A 100 -2.24 -14.33 9.27
N VAL A 101 -1.47 -13.51 10.01
CA VAL A 101 -1.09 -12.15 9.60
C VAL A 101 -0.44 -12.13 8.22
N GLU A 102 0.59 -12.95 8.01
CA GLU A 102 1.30 -13.06 6.73
C GLU A 102 0.38 -13.48 5.57
N PRO A 103 -0.42 -14.56 5.67
CA PRO A 103 -1.42 -14.89 4.65
C PRO A 103 -2.43 -13.77 4.38
N MET A 104 -2.89 -13.06 5.41
CA MET A 104 -3.85 -11.97 5.24
C MET A 104 -3.23 -10.74 4.57
N ILE A 105 -1.96 -10.44 4.86
CA ILE A 105 -1.18 -9.45 4.11
C ILE A 105 -1.09 -9.88 2.64
N ALA A 106 -0.66 -11.11 2.34
CA ALA A 106 -0.56 -11.61 0.97
C ALA A 106 -1.91 -11.60 0.22
N ALA A 107 -2.99 -12.01 0.89
CA ALA A 107 -4.35 -11.96 0.37
C ALA A 107 -4.80 -10.53 0.06
N SER A 108 -4.35 -9.53 0.83
CA SER A 108 -4.66 -8.13 0.56
C SER A 108 -4.14 -7.66 -0.80
N LEU A 109 -2.93 -8.10 -1.20
CA LEU A 109 -2.39 -7.82 -2.54
C LEU A 109 -3.21 -8.49 -3.63
N LEU A 110 -3.55 -9.77 -3.44
CA LEU A 110 -4.38 -10.50 -4.39
C LEU A 110 -5.72 -9.78 -4.61
N VAL A 111 -6.43 -9.48 -3.51
CA VAL A 111 -7.76 -8.85 -3.56
C VAL A 111 -7.68 -7.43 -4.12
N THR A 112 -6.77 -6.58 -3.64
CA THR A 112 -6.65 -5.20 -4.14
C THR A 112 -6.21 -5.16 -5.60
N GLY A 113 -5.33 -6.05 -6.04
CA GLY A 113 -4.98 -6.21 -7.45
C GLY A 113 -6.19 -6.59 -8.31
N LEU A 114 -7.00 -7.57 -7.87
CA LEU A 114 -8.23 -7.96 -8.56
C LEU A 114 -9.28 -6.83 -8.58
N LEU A 115 -9.37 -6.04 -7.52
CA LEU A 115 -10.22 -4.84 -7.48
C LEU A 115 -9.78 -3.82 -8.54
N VAL A 116 -8.47 -3.58 -8.71
CA VAL A 116 -7.93 -2.74 -9.80
C VAL A 116 -8.27 -3.32 -11.19
N VAL A 117 -8.07 -4.63 -11.39
CA VAL A 117 -8.31 -5.31 -12.68
C VAL A 117 -9.78 -5.25 -13.09
N SER A 118 -10.68 -5.52 -12.15
CA SER A 118 -12.13 -5.56 -12.36
C SER A 118 -12.76 -4.18 -12.36
N ARG A 119 -12.14 -3.21 -11.68
CA ARG A 119 -12.72 -1.90 -11.35
C ARG A 119 -14.06 -2.03 -10.66
N LEU A 120 -14.17 -3.05 -9.82
CA LEU A 120 -15.40 -3.35 -9.12
C LEU A 120 -15.83 -2.11 -8.34
N ARG A 121 -17.07 -1.69 -8.57
CA ARG A 121 -17.69 -0.56 -7.90
C ARG A 121 -18.52 -1.10 -6.75
N VAL A 122 -18.16 -0.73 -5.54
CA VAL A 122 -18.91 -1.08 -4.33
C VAL A 122 -19.37 0.20 -3.62
N PRO A 123 -20.41 0.13 -2.78
CA PRO A 123 -20.78 1.23 -1.90
C PRO A 123 -19.58 1.68 -1.04
N GLY A 124 -19.48 2.97 -0.75
CA GLY A 124 -18.31 3.54 -0.07
C GLY A 124 -17.95 2.86 1.25
N LEU A 125 -18.94 2.60 2.10
CA LEU A 125 -18.71 1.88 3.35
C LEU A 125 -18.18 0.46 3.13
N ALA A 126 -18.71 -0.26 2.12
CA ALA A 126 -18.22 -1.58 1.77
C ALA A 126 -16.78 -1.55 1.24
N ALA A 127 -16.41 -0.50 0.49
CA ALA A 127 -15.02 -0.28 0.08
C ALA A 127 -14.11 -0.12 1.30
N ALA A 128 -14.47 0.79 2.21
CA ALA A 128 -13.69 1.08 3.42
C ALA A 128 -13.52 -0.16 4.31
N LEU A 129 -14.61 -0.91 4.54
CA LEU A 129 -14.57 -2.14 5.34
C LEU A 129 -13.76 -3.25 4.64
N GLY A 130 -13.92 -3.41 3.32
CA GLY A 130 -13.24 -4.46 2.56
C GLY A 130 -11.72 -4.30 2.57
N VAL A 131 -11.21 -3.11 2.23
CA VAL A 131 -9.75 -2.86 2.28
C VAL A 131 -9.26 -2.68 3.71
N GLY A 132 -10.09 -2.10 4.59
CA GLY A 132 -9.77 -1.87 5.99
C GLY A 132 -9.59 -3.16 6.78
N ALA A 133 -10.38 -4.21 6.49
CA ALA A 133 -10.21 -5.52 7.13
C ALA A 133 -8.79 -6.08 6.94
N PHE A 134 -8.23 -5.97 5.73
CA PHE A 134 -6.84 -6.34 5.47
C PHE A 134 -5.85 -5.38 6.13
N ALA A 135 -6.15 -4.09 6.12
CA ALA A 135 -5.30 -3.07 6.73
C ALA A 135 -5.06 -3.29 8.22
N VAL A 136 -6.03 -3.89 8.94
CA VAL A 136 -5.83 -4.29 10.35
C VAL A 136 -4.65 -5.24 10.51
N PHE A 137 -4.48 -6.22 9.62
CA PHE A 137 -3.37 -7.18 9.72
C PHE A 137 -2.01 -6.53 9.45
N HIS A 138 -1.94 -5.63 8.46
CA HIS A 138 -0.77 -4.77 8.26
C HIS A 138 -0.46 -3.97 9.53
N GLY A 139 -1.48 -3.32 10.10
CA GLY A 139 -1.35 -2.56 11.34
C GLY A 139 -0.84 -3.42 12.50
N VAL A 140 -1.47 -4.56 12.75
CA VAL A 140 -1.11 -5.46 13.86
C VAL A 140 0.35 -5.93 13.74
N ALA A 141 0.81 -6.27 12.53
CA ALA A 141 2.22 -6.63 12.30
C ALA A 141 3.16 -5.51 12.76
N HIS A 142 2.94 -4.28 12.28
CA HIS A 142 3.76 -3.12 12.65
C HIS A 142 3.68 -2.76 14.12
N GLY A 143 2.47 -2.81 14.68
CA GLY A 143 2.25 -2.54 16.10
C GLY A 143 2.99 -3.53 16.98
N TYR A 144 2.96 -4.81 16.61
CA TYR A 144 3.63 -5.87 17.35
C TYR A 144 5.16 -5.73 17.29
N GLU A 145 5.71 -5.39 16.13
CA GLU A 145 7.15 -5.11 15.97
C GLU A 145 7.62 -3.89 16.78
N LEU A 146 6.76 -2.88 16.91
CA LEU A 146 7.04 -1.65 17.64
C LEU A 146 6.69 -1.73 19.13
N ALA A 147 6.10 -2.83 19.60
CA ALA A 147 5.72 -3.00 20.99
C ALA A 147 6.95 -2.89 21.91
N GLY A 148 6.87 -2.02 22.92
CA GLY A 148 7.98 -1.74 23.83
C GLY A 148 9.04 -0.78 23.31
N SER A 149 8.91 -0.22 22.09
CA SER A 149 9.78 0.83 21.58
C SER A 149 9.37 2.22 22.08
N ASP A 150 10.32 2.96 22.65
CA ASP A 150 10.10 4.35 23.10
C ASP A 150 9.68 5.30 21.96
N SER A 151 9.97 4.95 20.71
CA SER A 151 9.67 5.77 19.52
C SER A 151 8.51 5.24 18.67
N ALA A 152 7.77 4.23 19.15
CA ALA A 152 6.71 3.55 18.41
C ALA A 152 5.73 4.51 17.71
N TRP A 153 5.18 5.50 18.44
CA TRP A 153 4.21 6.44 17.90
C TRP A 153 4.79 7.34 16.80
N LEU A 154 6.07 7.71 16.92
CA LEU A 154 6.72 8.56 15.93
C LEU A 154 7.02 7.78 14.64
N THR A 155 7.43 6.51 14.78
CA THR A 155 7.57 5.59 13.64
C THR A 155 6.22 5.34 12.96
N LEU A 156 5.15 5.10 13.71
CA LEU A 156 3.80 4.94 13.15
C LEU A 156 3.30 6.21 12.46
N ALA A 157 3.60 7.40 12.98
CA ALA A 157 3.28 8.66 12.33
C ALA A 157 3.97 8.79 10.96
N GLY A 158 5.25 8.39 10.87
CA GLY A 158 5.99 8.32 9.61
C GLY A 158 5.35 7.36 8.61
N MET A 159 5.01 6.17 9.08
CA MET A 159 4.40 5.11 8.28
C MET A 159 3.01 5.50 7.76
N LEU A 160 2.17 6.11 8.60
CA LEU A 160 0.87 6.63 8.19
C LEU A 160 1.00 7.78 7.19
N THR A 161 1.99 8.65 7.37
CA THR A 161 2.26 9.74 6.41
C THR A 161 2.62 9.17 5.04
N ALA A 162 3.54 8.20 4.99
CA ALA A 162 3.90 7.50 3.75
C ALA A 162 2.69 6.78 3.13
N THR A 163 1.88 6.11 3.95
CA THR A 163 0.64 5.44 3.52
C THR A 163 -0.33 6.41 2.82
N VAL A 164 -0.60 7.56 3.43
CA VAL A 164 -1.49 8.58 2.86
C VAL A 164 -0.93 9.12 1.54
N LEU A 165 0.39 9.34 1.45
CA LEU A 165 1.04 9.79 0.21
C LEU A 165 0.98 8.73 -0.89
N LEU A 166 1.22 7.45 -0.57
CA LEU A 166 1.13 6.35 -1.53
C LEU A 166 -0.29 6.13 -2.03
N HIS A 167 -1.29 6.21 -1.14
CA HIS A 167 -2.70 6.21 -1.54
C HIS A 167 -3.01 7.39 -2.47
N SER A 168 -2.53 8.59 -2.14
CA SER A 168 -2.72 9.78 -2.97
C SER A 168 -2.05 9.65 -4.33
N ALA A 169 -0.85 9.08 -4.40
CA ALA A 169 -0.13 8.78 -5.64
C ALA A 169 -0.89 7.76 -6.49
N GLY A 170 -1.37 6.67 -5.88
CA GLY A 170 -2.23 5.70 -6.53
C GLY A 170 -3.52 6.33 -7.06
N LEU A 171 -4.16 7.17 -6.27
CA LEU A 171 -5.38 7.91 -6.65
C LEU A 171 -5.13 8.80 -7.87
N ALA A 172 -4.05 9.60 -7.85
CA ALA A 172 -3.67 10.47 -8.94
C ALA A 172 -3.37 9.68 -10.23
N ALA A 173 -2.60 8.58 -10.12
CA ALA A 173 -2.32 7.68 -11.23
C ALA A 173 -3.61 7.06 -11.80
N GLY A 174 -4.50 6.57 -10.93
CA GLY A 174 -5.75 5.94 -11.34
C GLY A 174 -6.66 6.93 -12.04
N TRP A 175 -6.74 8.15 -11.52
CA TRP A 175 -7.51 9.22 -12.12
C TRP A 175 -7.00 9.59 -13.52
N ALA A 176 -5.68 9.70 -13.68
CA ALA A 176 -5.07 9.97 -14.98
C ALA A 176 -5.29 8.83 -15.99
N LEU A 177 -5.29 7.57 -15.53
CA LEU A 177 -5.39 6.40 -16.39
C LEU A 177 -6.83 5.98 -16.71
N ARG A 178 -7.84 6.43 -15.95
CA ARG A 178 -9.22 5.86 -15.95
C ARG A 178 -9.95 5.89 -17.29
N HIS A 179 -9.58 6.76 -18.22
CA HIS A 179 -10.26 6.90 -19.52
C HIS A 179 -9.44 6.32 -20.68
N ARG A 180 -8.24 6.86 -20.94
CA ARG A 180 -7.47 6.58 -22.17
C ARG A 180 -6.47 5.44 -22.06
N HIS A 181 -5.89 5.25 -20.88
CA HIS A 181 -4.77 4.32 -20.67
C HIS A 181 -5.10 3.25 -19.65
N VAL A 182 -6.36 2.87 -19.63
CA VAL A 182 -6.90 2.12 -18.51
C VAL A 182 -6.47 0.65 -18.50
N TRP A 183 -5.88 0.17 -19.59
CA TRP A 183 -5.18 -1.10 -19.66
C TRP A 183 -3.88 -1.10 -18.84
N LEU A 184 -3.16 0.04 -18.73
CA LEU A 184 -1.97 0.15 -17.88
C LEU A 184 -2.34 -0.09 -16.43
N ALA A 185 -3.44 0.53 -15.97
CA ALA A 185 -3.91 0.32 -14.62
C ALA A 185 -4.34 -1.14 -14.37
N ARG A 186 -4.98 -1.80 -15.35
CA ARG A 186 -5.32 -3.23 -15.24
C ARG A 186 -4.08 -4.12 -15.22
N ALA A 187 -3.06 -3.81 -16.03
CA ALA A 187 -1.80 -4.55 -16.04
C ALA A 187 -1.07 -4.41 -14.70
N ALA A 188 -1.02 -3.21 -14.12
CA ALA A 188 -0.48 -2.97 -12.78
C ALA A 188 -1.27 -3.78 -11.73
N GLY A 189 -2.60 -3.72 -11.75
CA GLY A 189 -3.45 -4.52 -10.86
C GLY A 189 -3.26 -6.02 -11.01
N ALA A 190 -3.08 -6.52 -12.24
CA ALA A 190 -2.80 -7.94 -12.50
C ALA A 190 -1.43 -8.35 -11.95
N GLY A 191 -0.42 -7.48 -12.06
CA GLY A 191 0.90 -7.70 -11.44
C GLY A 191 0.82 -7.77 -9.92
N VAL A 192 0.09 -6.85 -9.28
CA VAL A 192 -0.16 -6.86 -7.82
C VAL A 192 -0.91 -8.13 -7.41
N ALA A 193 -1.93 -8.52 -8.17
CA ALA A 193 -2.70 -9.73 -7.89
C ALA A 193 -1.85 -11.00 -8.01
N ALA A 194 -1.03 -11.10 -9.06
CA ALA A 194 -0.12 -12.21 -9.27
C ALA A 194 0.94 -12.29 -8.18
N PHE A 195 1.47 -11.14 -7.74
CA PHE A 195 2.43 -11.09 -6.63
C PHE A 195 1.81 -11.60 -5.32
N GLY A 196 0.61 -11.12 -4.96
CA GLY A 196 -0.12 -11.62 -3.79
C GLY A 196 -0.45 -13.12 -3.88
N GLY A 197 -0.90 -13.59 -5.05
CA GLY A 197 -1.18 -15.01 -5.29
C GLY A 197 0.07 -15.88 -5.18
N ALA A 198 1.22 -15.40 -5.66
CA ALA A 198 2.49 -16.11 -5.55
C ALA A 198 2.98 -16.19 -4.09
N LEU A 199 2.77 -15.15 -3.27
CA LEU A 199 3.08 -15.19 -1.84
C LEU A 199 2.19 -16.21 -1.11
N LEU A 200 0.88 -16.22 -1.39
CA LEU A 200 -0.04 -17.20 -0.83
C LEU A 200 0.32 -18.64 -1.19
N ALA A 201 0.68 -18.89 -2.46
CA ALA A 201 1.05 -20.23 -2.92
C ALA A 201 2.34 -20.76 -2.27
N GLN A 202 3.24 -19.88 -1.81
CA GLN A 202 4.45 -20.28 -1.08
C GLN A 202 4.16 -20.68 0.38
N MET A 203 3.02 -20.27 0.93
CA MET A 203 2.62 -20.52 2.31
C MET A 203 1.68 -21.73 2.46
N ALA A 204 1.25 -22.34 1.35
CA ALA A 204 0.31 -23.47 1.29
C ALA A 204 1.05 -24.81 1.18
#